data_AF-A0A2S6NHL1-F1
#
_entry.id   AF-A0A2S6NHL1-F1
#
_cell.length_a   1.000
_cell.length_b   1.000
_cell.length_c   1.000
_cell.angle_alpha   90.00
_cell.angle_beta   90.00
_cell.angle_gamma   90.00
#
_symmetry.space_group_name_H-M   'P 1'
#
loop_
_entity.id
_entity.type
_entity.pdbx_description
1 polymer ?
#
loop_
_entity_poly.entity_id
_entity_poly.type
_entity_poly.pdbx_seq_one_letter_code
_entity_poly.pdbx_strand_id
1 'polypeptide(L)'
;MRCHPRCCCGYEDSAPGRRCALMGSVLERALRKDISFYSDEQSCVTLFHFLASQHMRTKGVKVKSIEILKRDHGLDISRIWAVMSHMFATNIGMTVFLERKRRKLILVENTTNLAFITGDQPLINLRGGGGKSPTELCWYYPISPCLALILTEVQEEPAFSTASLTSTRVSDLNALIAKASHKQVFAQSPTALQPFIHQAKT
;
A
#
# COMPACT_ATOMS: atom_id res chain seq x y z
N MET A 1 16.90 -3.13 -29.92
CA MET A 1 15.54 -3.71 -30.01
C MET A 1 14.58 -2.73 -29.35
N ARG A 2 13.67 -2.14 -30.14
CA ARG A 2 12.72 -1.13 -29.67
C ARG A 2 11.47 -1.84 -29.13
N CYS A 3 11.08 -1.57 -27.89
CA CYS A 3 9.80 -2.03 -27.35
C CYS A 3 8.67 -1.22 -27.98
N HIS A 4 7.72 -1.93 -28.59
CA HIS A 4 6.51 -1.40 -29.18
C HIS A 4 5.35 -1.68 -28.22
N PRO A 5 4.53 -0.69 -27.83
CA PRO A 5 3.39 -0.93 -26.96
C PRO A 5 2.18 -1.27 -27.84
N ARG A 6 1.76 -2.53 -27.87
CA ARG A 6 0.44 -2.89 -28.39
C ARG A 6 -0.52 -3.14 -27.24
N CYS A 7 -1.48 -2.23 -27.16
CA CYS A 7 -2.79 -2.40 -26.57
C CYS A 7 -3.46 -3.68 -27.10
N CYS A 8 -4.06 -4.45 -26.19
CA CYS A 8 -5.13 -5.39 -26.49
C CYS A 8 -6.16 -5.33 -25.36
N CYS A 9 -7.13 -4.42 -25.47
CA CYS A 9 -8.50 -4.65 -25.02
C CYS A 9 -9.41 -3.62 -25.69
N GLY A 10 -10.03 -4.03 -26.80
CA GLY A 10 -11.18 -3.33 -27.36
C GLY A 10 -12.40 -3.68 -26.52
N TYR A 11 -12.98 -2.69 -25.87
CA TYR A 11 -14.38 -2.72 -25.45
C TYR A 11 -14.85 -1.27 -25.32
N GLU A 12 -15.71 -0.87 -26.24
CA GLU A 12 -16.31 0.47 -26.32
C GLU A 12 -17.22 0.75 -25.11
N ASP A 13 -17.18 2.01 -24.69
CA ASP A 13 -18.17 2.75 -23.88
C ASP A 13 -19.02 1.99 -22.85
N SER A 14 -18.36 1.53 -21.78
CA SER A 14 -19.02 1.40 -20.49
C SER A 14 -18.11 1.88 -19.36
N ALA A 15 -18.70 2.51 -18.34
CA ALA A 15 -18.04 3.12 -17.18
C ALA A 15 -16.96 2.29 -16.42
N PRO A 16 -16.86 0.95 -16.51
CA PRO A 16 -15.74 0.20 -15.92
C PRO A 16 -14.38 0.47 -16.59
N GLY A 17 -14.35 0.73 -17.91
CA GLY A 17 -13.11 0.87 -18.69
C GLY A 17 -12.29 2.12 -18.32
N ARG A 18 -12.96 3.24 -18.01
CA ARG A 18 -12.31 4.49 -17.61
C ARG A 18 -11.52 4.37 -16.29
N ARG A 19 -12.02 3.58 -15.33
CA ARG A 19 -11.36 3.43 -14.02
C ARG A 19 -10.05 2.62 -14.09
N CYS A 20 -9.97 1.63 -14.97
CA CYS A 20 -8.76 0.82 -15.13
C CYS A 20 -7.62 1.63 -15.78
N ALA A 21 -7.94 2.46 -16.78
CA ALA A 21 -6.99 3.39 -17.41
C ALA A 21 -6.51 4.49 -16.44
N LEU A 22 -7.39 4.99 -15.56
CA LEU A 22 -7.05 5.98 -14.54
C LEU A 22 -6.15 5.42 -13.42
N MET A 23 -6.22 4.13 -13.11
CA MET A 23 -5.43 3.57 -12.02
C MET A 23 -3.99 3.25 -12.43
N GLY A 24 -3.81 2.71 -13.65
CA GLY A 24 -2.49 2.59 -14.28
C GLY A 24 -1.80 3.95 -14.37
N SER A 25 -2.56 4.98 -14.72
CA SER A 25 -2.00 6.34 -14.87
C SER A 25 -1.53 6.96 -13.55
N VAL A 26 -2.17 6.68 -12.39
CA VAL A 26 -1.72 7.27 -11.11
C VAL A 26 -0.40 6.70 -10.61
N LEU A 27 -0.24 5.38 -10.60
CA LEU A 27 1.02 4.77 -10.17
C LEU A 27 2.15 5.03 -11.16
N GLU A 28 1.86 5.08 -12.46
CA GLU A 28 2.84 5.47 -13.48
C GLU A 28 3.31 6.92 -13.28
N ARG A 29 2.40 7.84 -12.94
CA ARG A 29 2.76 9.22 -12.57
C ARG A 29 3.62 9.24 -11.32
N ALA A 30 3.25 8.50 -10.28
CA ALA A 30 4.06 8.39 -9.07
C ALA A 30 5.48 7.84 -9.35
N LEU A 31 5.62 6.83 -10.22
CA LEU A 31 6.92 6.31 -10.67
C LEU A 31 7.76 7.34 -11.43
N ARG A 32 7.11 8.27 -12.14
CA ARG A 32 7.75 9.43 -12.77
C ARG A 32 7.93 10.61 -11.81
N LYS A 33 7.71 10.39 -10.51
CA LYS A 33 7.79 11.38 -9.43
C LYS A 33 6.78 12.53 -9.54
N ASP A 34 5.73 12.33 -10.32
CA ASP A 34 4.63 13.28 -10.43
C ASP A 34 3.53 12.90 -9.42
N ILE A 35 3.39 13.70 -8.36
CA ILE A 35 2.31 13.58 -7.37
C ILE A 35 1.20 14.61 -7.55
N SER A 36 1.16 15.34 -8.67
CA SER A 36 0.10 16.34 -8.92
C SER A 36 -1.29 15.73 -8.99
N PHE A 37 -1.39 14.40 -9.21
CA PHE A 37 -2.63 13.64 -9.07
C PHE A 37 -3.26 13.75 -7.67
N TYR A 38 -2.50 14.12 -6.64
CA TYR A 38 -3.00 14.29 -5.28
C TYR A 38 -3.90 15.52 -5.15
N SER A 39 -3.70 16.53 -6.02
CA SER A 39 -4.54 17.72 -6.08
C SER A 39 -5.78 17.54 -6.96
N ASP A 40 -5.77 16.55 -7.85
CA ASP A 40 -6.92 16.16 -8.66
C ASP A 40 -7.84 15.21 -7.88
N GLU A 41 -9.11 15.58 -7.71
CA GLU A 41 -10.02 14.82 -6.86
C GLU A 41 -10.28 13.42 -7.39
N GLN A 42 -10.46 13.27 -8.70
CA GLN A 42 -10.77 11.99 -9.31
C GLN A 42 -9.59 11.01 -9.19
N SER A 43 -8.38 11.48 -9.44
CA SER A 43 -7.15 10.68 -9.32
C SER A 43 -6.86 10.35 -7.86
N CYS A 44 -7.09 11.30 -6.94
CA CYS A 44 -6.91 11.11 -5.51
C CYS A 44 -7.87 10.06 -4.92
N VAL A 45 -9.17 10.12 -5.26
CA VAL A 45 -10.14 9.08 -4.89
C VAL A 45 -9.72 7.72 -5.45
N THR A 46 -9.28 7.69 -6.70
CA THR A 46 -8.84 6.46 -7.36
C THR A 46 -7.65 5.84 -6.63
N LEU A 47 -6.65 6.65 -6.26
CA LEU A 47 -5.50 6.20 -5.47
C LEU A 47 -5.91 5.64 -4.11
N PHE A 48 -6.73 6.35 -3.36
CA PHE A 48 -7.09 5.93 -2.01
C PHE A 48 -7.98 4.71 -1.98
N HIS A 49 -8.91 4.59 -2.93
CA HIS A 49 -9.65 3.35 -3.11
C HIS A 49 -8.73 2.19 -3.49
N PHE A 50 -7.75 2.42 -4.37
CA PHE A 50 -6.73 1.43 -4.71
C PHE A 50 -5.93 0.98 -3.49
N LEU A 51 -5.33 1.91 -2.74
CA LEU A 51 -4.53 1.62 -1.56
C LEU A 51 -5.37 0.89 -0.51
N ALA A 52 -6.57 1.37 -0.20
CA ALA A 52 -7.47 0.68 0.72
C ALA A 52 -7.79 -0.75 0.26
N SER A 53 -8.01 -0.96 -1.04
CA SER A 53 -8.22 -2.30 -1.62
C SER A 53 -6.95 -3.18 -1.57
N GLN A 54 -5.76 -2.59 -1.71
CA GLN A 54 -4.47 -3.28 -1.50
C GLN A 54 -4.30 -3.69 -0.04
N HIS A 55 -4.73 -2.87 0.90
CA HIS A 55 -4.68 -3.17 2.32
C HIS A 55 -5.61 -4.33 2.68
N MET A 56 -6.88 -4.25 2.25
CA MET A 56 -7.93 -5.18 2.65
C MET A 56 -7.82 -6.58 2.04
N ARG A 57 -7.13 -6.76 0.90
CA ARG A 57 -7.00 -8.09 0.26
C ARG A 57 -6.08 -9.04 1.01
N THR A 58 -5.30 -8.54 1.95
CA THR A 58 -4.22 -9.31 2.54
C THR A 58 -4.78 -10.37 3.50
N LYS A 59 -4.18 -11.57 3.48
CA LYS A 59 -4.59 -12.64 4.40
C LYS A 59 -4.40 -12.23 5.86
N GLY A 60 -3.36 -11.44 6.15
CA GLY A 60 -3.12 -10.91 7.49
C GLY A 60 -4.26 -10.01 7.98
N VAL A 61 -4.73 -9.07 7.15
CA VAL A 61 -5.86 -8.20 7.50
C VAL A 61 -7.16 -9.01 7.64
N LYS A 62 -7.40 -9.98 6.75
CA LYS A 62 -8.55 -10.89 6.85
C LYS A 62 -8.62 -11.60 8.19
N VAL A 63 -7.56 -12.33 8.54
CA VAL A 63 -7.52 -13.17 9.75
C VAL A 63 -7.71 -12.29 11.00
N LYS A 64 -6.94 -11.20 11.11
CA LYS A 64 -7.06 -10.29 12.25
C LYS A 64 -8.44 -9.65 12.38
N SER A 65 -9.04 -9.23 11.27
CA SER A 65 -10.37 -8.59 11.30
C SER A 65 -11.45 -9.57 11.75
N ILE A 66 -11.40 -10.82 11.28
CA ILE A 66 -12.31 -11.89 11.72
C ILE A 66 -12.12 -12.19 13.21
N GLU A 67 -10.87 -12.31 13.66
CA GLU A 67 -10.53 -12.57 15.07
C GLU A 67 -11.06 -11.45 15.98
N ILE A 68 -10.84 -10.20 15.62
CA ILE A 68 -11.29 -9.02 16.39
C ILE A 68 -12.81 -8.97 16.46
N LEU A 69 -13.52 -9.10 15.32
CA LEU A 69 -14.98 -9.05 15.31
C LEU A 69 -15.63 -10.20 16.05
N LYS A 70 -15.03 -11.41 15.98
CA LYS A 70 -15.50 -12.56 16.74
C LYS A 70 -15.28 -12.37 18.24
N ARG A 71 -14.13 -11.84 18.65
CA ARG A 71 -13.79 -11.57 20.06
C ARG A 71 -14.64 -10.46 20.67
N ASP A 72 -14.76 -9.33 19.98
CA ASP A 72 -15.33 -8.09 20.54
C ASP A 72 -16.86 -8.01 20.35
N HIS A 73 -17.40 -8.68 19.33
CA HIS A 73 -18.82 -8.59 18.97
C HIS A 73 -19.51 -9.95 18.74
N GLY A 74 -18.79 -11.08 18.84
CA GLY A 74 -19.36 -12.40 18.56
C GLY A 74 -19.69 -12.65 17.08
N LEU A 75 -19.20 -11.81 16.16
CA LEU A 75 -19.54 -11.86 14.74
C LEU A 75 -18.47 -12.59 13.93
N ASP A 76 -18.84 -13.71 13.28
CA ASP A 76 -17.97 -14.41 12.34
C ASP A 76 -18.28 -14.00 10.89
N ILE A 77 -17.43 -13.12 10.34
CA ILE A 77 -17.57 -12.64 8.97
C ILE A 77 -16.77 -13.47 7.94
N SER A 78 -16.22 -14.63 8.32
CA SER A 78 -15.32 -15.43 7.46
C SER A 78 -15.93 -15.77 6.10
N ARG A 79 -17.24 -16.06 6.08
CA ARG A 79 -17.99 -16.45 4.87
C ARG A 79 -18.33 -15.27 3.96
N ILE A 80 -18.43 -14.07 4.51
CA ILE A 80 -18.77 -12.85 3.78
C ILE A 80 -17.56 -11.93 3.58
N TRP A 81 -16.35 -12.37 3.94
CA TRP A 81 -15.14 -11.54 3.91
C TRP A 81 -14.91 -10.88 2.55
N ALA A 82 -15.16 -11.59 1.44
CA ALA A 82 -14.97 -11.03 0.10
C ALA A 82 -15.78 -9.73 -0.06
N VAL A 83 -17.07 -9.74 0.29
CA VAL A 83 -17.94 -8.56 0.24
C VAL A 83 -17.54 -7.52 1.28
N MET A 84 -17.32 -7.94 2.53
CA MET A 84 -16.94 -7.04 3.62
C MET A 84 -15.64 -6.29 3.34
N SER A 85 -14.67 -6.95 2.71
CA SER A 85 -13.38 -6.35 2.37
C SER A 85 -13.52 -5.18 1.40
N HIS A 86 -14.47 -5.25 0.46
CA HIS A 86 -14.79 -4.14 -0.45
C HIS A 86 -15.50 -2.99 0.27
N MET A 87 -16.43 -3.30 1.18
CA MET A 87 -17.11 -2.28 1.98
C MET A 87 -16.11 -1.54 2.88
N PHE A 88 -15.23 -2.28 3.56
CA PHE A 88 -14.16 -1.68 4.36
C PHE A 88 -13.19 -0.87 3.51
N ALA A 89 -12.76 -1.38 2.35
CA ALA A 89 -11.88 -0.64 1.45
C ALA A 89 -12.52 0.67 0.96
N THR A 90 -13.82 0.65 0.63
CA THR A 90 -14.57 1.84 0.22
C THR A 90 -14.64 2.85 1.37
N ASN A 91 -15.00 2.42 2.57
CA ASN A 91 -15.09 3.29 3.73
C ASN A 91 -13.73 3.91 4.08
N ILE A 92 -12.67 3.10 4.16
CA ILE A 92 -11.31 3.57 4.45
C ILE A 92 -10.85 4.55 3.36
N GLY A 93 -11.00 4.19 2.08
CA GLY A 93 -10.60 5.05 0.97
C GLY A 93 -11.31 6.40 0.98
N MET A 94 -12.62 6.42 1.27
CA MET A 94 -13.40 7.65 1.37
C MET A 94 -13.01 8.49 2.59
N THR A 95 -12.82 7.88 3.77
CA THR A 95 -12.33 8.61 4.96
C THR A 95 -10.99 9.28 4.67
N VAL A 96 -10.04 8.54 4.10
CA VAL A 96 -8.72 9.06 3.75
C VAL A 96 -8.82 10.18 2.70
N PHE A 97 -9.73 10.07 1.72
CA PHE A 97 -9.99 11.14 0.76
C PHE A 97 -10.55 12.42 1.40
N LEU A 98 -11.49 12.30 2.32
CA LEU A 98 -12.04 13.44 3.05
C LEU A 98 -10.98 14.12 3.91
N GLU A 99 -10.04 13.35 4.45
CA GLU A 99 -8.92 13.84 5.25
C GLU A 99 -7.72 14.33 4.45
N ARG A 100 -7.71 14.18 3.11
CA ARG A 100 -6.54 14.45 2.26
C ARG A 100 -5.90 15.81 2.47
N LYS A 101 -6.68 16.85 2.74
CA LYS A 101 -6.16 18.22 2.98
C LYS A 101 -5.41 18.35 4.30
N ARG A 102 -5.60 17.40 5.23
CA ARG A 102 -4.94 17.32 6.53
C ARG A 102 -3.82 16.28 6.54
N ARG A 103 -3.64 15.50 5.48
CA ARG A 103 -2.62 14.46 5.34
C ARG A 103 -1.62 14.86 4.26
N LYS A 104 -0.36 14.46 4.43
CA LYS A 104 0.68 14.68 3.42
C LYS A 104 0.92 13.39 2.67
N LEU A 105 0.88 13.50 1.34
CA LEU A 105 1.33 12.42 0.45
C LEU A 105 2.71 12.79 -0.06
N ILE A 106 3.70 11.95 0.23
CA ILE A 106 5.07 12.15 -0.22
C ILE A 106 5.59 10.95 -0.98
N LEU A 107 6.57 11.22 -1.85
CA LEU A 107 7.45 10.20 -2.39
C LEU A 107 8.78 10.26 -1.67
N VAL A 108 9.28 9.10 -1.27
CA VAL A 108 10.61 8.96 -0.69
C VAL A 108 11.47 8.19 -1.68
N GLU A 109 12.52 8.84 -2.16
CA GLU A 109 13.52 8.19 -2.98
C GLU A 109 14.58 7.54 -2.09
N ASN A 110 14.97 6.33 -2.47
CA ASN A 110 16.01 5.59 -1.82
C ASN A 110 17.26 5.59 -2.69
N THR A 111 18.25 6.37 -2.26
CA THR A 111 19.57 6.49 -2.87
C THR A 111 20.62 5.65 -2.13
N THR A 112 20.19 4.78 -1.19
CA THR A 112 21.10 3.91 -0.45
C THR A 112 21.43 2.65 -1.26
N ASN A 113 22.41 1.87 -0.80
CA ASN A 113 22.81 0.62 -1.44
C ASN A 113 21.85 -0.56 -1.14
N LEU A 114 20.86 -0.36 -0.28
CA LEU A 114 19.85 -1.37 0.06
C LEU A 114 18.54 -0.99 -0.61
N ALA A 115 18.02 -1.83 -1.51
CA ALA A 115 16.73 -1.61 -2.16
C ALA A 115 15.55 -1.81 -1.18
N PHE A 116 14.44 -1.13 -1.44
CA PHE A 116 13.16 -1.51 -0.86
C PHE A 116 12.73 -2.89 -1.33
N ILE A 117 12.13 -3.67 -0.43
CA ILE A 117 11.47 -4.94 -0.75
C ILE A 117 9.96 -4.75 -0.77
N THR A 118 9.28 -5.73 -1.35
CA THR A 118 7.81 -5.84 -1.29
C THR A 118 7.42 -7.27 -0.94
N GLY A 119 6.13 -7.56 -0.83
CA GLY A 119 5.63 -8.89 -0.52
C GLY A 119 4.25 -9.15 -1.10
N ASP A 120 3.65 -10.27 -0.70
CA ASP A 120 2.23 -10.54 -0.95
C ASP A 120 1.31 -9.50 -0.27
N GLN A 121 1.85 -8.72 0.67
CA GLN A 121 1.21 -7.58 1.33
C GLN A 121 2.06 -6.31 1.13
N PRO A 122 1.94 -5.65 -0.03
CA PRO A 122 2.85 -4.55 -0.38
C PRO A 122 2.55 -3.25 0.37
N LEU A 123 1.33 -3.08 0.90
CA LEU A 123 0.91 -1.89 1.63
C LEU A 123 0.79 -2.20 3.12
N ILE A 124 1.53 -1.46 3.95
CA ILE A 124 1.46 -1.57 5.41
C ILE A 124 1.04 -0.25 6.05
N ASN A 125 0.41 -0.36 7.22
CA ASN A 125 0.19 0.77 8.11
C ASN A 125 1.35 0.82 9.12
N LEU A 126 2.17 1.88 9.07
CA LEU A 126 3.31 2.11 9.96
C LEU A 126 2.88 2.34 11.43
N ARG A 127 1.61 2.72 11.66
CA ARG A 127 0.99 2.81 12.99
C ARG A 127 0.28 1.52 13.41
N GLY A 128 0.33 0.48 12.57
CA GLY A 128 -0.25 -0.82 12.86
C GLY A 128 0.64 -1.68 13.76
N GLY A 129 0.10 -2.22 14.85
CA GLY A 129 0.84 -3.12 15.74
C GLY A 129 0.16 -3.34 17.10
N GLY A 130 0.77 -4.17 17.94
CA GLY A 130 0.40 -4.26 19.36
C GLY A 130 -0.89 -5.03 19.71
N GLY A 131 -1.44 -5.83 18.79
CA GLY A 131 -2.61 -6.70 19.07
C GLY A 131 -3.95 -5.97 19.26
N LYS A 132 -3.96 -4.65 19.11
CA LYS A 132 -5.16 -3.80 19.12
C LYS A 132 -5.46 -3.32 17.71
N SER A 133 -6.73 -2.95 17.48
CA SER A 133 -7.13 -2.26 16.26
C SER A 133 -6.38 -0.92 16.19
N PRO A 134 -5.65 -0.64 15.09
CA PRO A 134 -4.96 0.64 14.95
C PRO A 134 -6.00 1.76 14.88
N THR A 135 -5.80 2.81 15.67
CA THR A 135 -6.62 4.03 15.67
C THR A 135 -6.05 5.10 14.72
N GLU A 136 -4.84 4.88 14.25
CA GLU A 136 -4.07 5.77 13.37
C GLU A 136 -3.70 5.01 12.08
N LEU A 137 -3.55 5.77 11.01
CA LEU A 137 -3.25 5.34 9.66
C LEU A 137 -2.10 6.17 9.09
N CYS A 138 -0.96 5.52 8.90
CA CYS A 138 0.17 6.02 8.13
C CYS A 138 0.58 4.95 7.13
N TRP A 139 0.31 5.16 5.85
CA TRP A 139 0.53 4.14 4.82
C TRP A 139 1.93 4.24 4.22
N TYR A 140 2.57 3.09 4.08
CA TYR A 140 3.82 2.93 3.33
C TYR A 140 3.63 1.90 2.22
N TYR A 141 3.93 2.30 0.99
CA TYR A 141 3.79 1.50 -0.22
C TYR A 141 5.04 1.63 -1.11
N PRO A 142 5.94 0.63 -1.14
CA PRO A 142 7.06 0.61 -2.06
C PRO A 142 6.55 0.39 -3.48
N ILE A 143 6.65 1.42 -4.33
CA ILE A 143 6.22 1.36 -5.74
C ILE A 143 7.33 0.75 -6.61
N SER A 144 8.59 0.93 -6.20
CA SER A 144 9.76 0.34 -6.84
C SER A 144 10.89 0.09 -5.83
N PRO A 145 11.96 -0.61 -6.20
CA PRO A 145 13.14 -0.80 -5.34
C PRO A 145 13.76 0.50 -4.80
N CYS A 146 13.55 1.63 -5.49
CA CYS A 146 14.14 2.92 -5.13
C CYS A 146 13.12 4.01 -4.80
N LEU A 147 11.81 3.70 -4.80
CA LEU A 147 10.76 4.70 -4.63
C LEU A 147 9.60 4.14 -3.82
N ALA A 148 9.20 4.86 -2.77
CA ALA A 148 8.05 4.53 -1.96
C ALA A 148 7.10 5.73 -1.82
N LEU A 149 5.82 5.44 -1.74
CA LEU A 149 4.77 6.39 -1.39
C LEU A 149 4.49 6.27 0.10
N ILE A 150 4.41 7.43 0.76
CA ILE A 150 4.03 7.55 2.15
C ILE A 150 2.86 8.52 2.27
N LEU A 151 1.80 8.08 2.93
CA LEU A 151 0.70 8.93 3.35
C LEU A 151 0.75 9.06 4.88
N THR A 152 0.91 10.27 5.37
CA THR A 152 1.02 10.55 6.81
C THR A 152 -0.31 10.40 7.53
N GLU A 153 -0.24 10.32 8.87
CA GLU A 153 -1.40 10.61 9.70
C GLU A 153 -1.85 12.07 9.52
N VAL A 154 -3.12 12.32 9.82
CA VAL A 154 -3.75 13.62 9.93
C VAL A 154 -2.91 14.55 10.80
N GLN A 155 -2.59 15.72 10.26
CA GLN A 155 -1.83 16.79 10.92
C GLN A 155 -0.41 16.37 11.35
N GLU A 156 0.09 15.24 10.86
CA GLU A 156 1.45 14.78 11.12
C GLU A 156 2.40 15.20 9.99
N GLU A 157 3.62 15.59 10.37
CA GLU A 157 4.73 15.74 9.43
C GLU A 157 5.27 14.37 9.01
N PRO A 158 5.81 14.23 7.79
CA PRO A 158 6.35 12.96 7.36
C PRO A 158 7.59 12.59 8.20
N ALA A 159 7.57 11.40 8.79
CA ALA A 159 8.71 10.88 9.56
C ALA A 159 9.98 10.65 8.71
N PHE A 160 9.83 10.66 7.38
CA PHE A 160 10.91 10.41 6.43
C PHE A 160 10.86 11.40 5.28
N SER A 161 12.03 11.72 4.75
CA SER A 161 12.23 12.43 3.48
C SER A 161 13.33 11.70 2.70
N THR A 162 13.43 11.98 1.39
CA THR A 162 14.55 11.48 0.57
C THR A 162 15.91 11.79 1.20
N ALA A 163 16.09 12.99 1.77
CA ALA A 163 17.36 13.41 2.38
C ALA A 163 17.66 12.71 3.71
N SER A 164 16.64 12.24 4.44
CA SER A 164 16.80 11.62 5.76
C SER A 164 16.81 10.09 5.72
N LEU A 165 16.70 9.48 4.53
CA LEU A 165 16.60 8.04 4.41
C LEU A 165 17.98 7.38 4.45
N THR A 166 18.22 6.57 5.48
CA THR A 166 19.47 5.81 5.65
C THR A 166 19.24 4.32 5.41
N SER A 167 20.32 3.56 5.16
CA SER A 167 20.23 2.10 4.98
C SER A 167 19.58 1.40 6.16
N THR A 168 19.79 1.90 7.39
CA THR A 168 19.12 1.39 8.60
C THR A 168 17.61 1.59 8.52
N ARG A 169 17.13 2.77 8.12
CA ARG A 169 15.69 3.03 7.96
C ARG A 169 15.08 2.19 6.84
N VAL A 170 15.80 1.99 5.73
CA VAL A 170 15.37 1.08 4.67
C VAL A 170 15.26 -0.35 5.20
N SER A 171 16.23 -0.80 6.00
CA SER A 171 16.19 -2.10 6.66
C SER A 171 14.98 -2.24 7.60
N ASP A 172 14.67 -1.21 8.39
CA ASP A 172 13.50 -1.19 9.27
C ASP A 172 12.19 -1.32 8.46
N LEU A 173 12.04 -0.54 7.39
CA LEU A 173 10.88 -0.59 6.50
C LEU A 173 10.74 -1.95 5.83
N ASN A 174 11.85 -2.52 5.37
CA ASN A 174 11.89 -3.85 4.77
C ASN A 174 11.49 -4.94 5.79
N ALA A 175 11.94 -4.83 7.04
CA ALA A 175 11.53 -5.72 8.11
C ALA A 175 10.03 -5.61 8.42
N LEU A 176 9.45 -4.41 8.37
CA LEU A 176 8.00 -4.23 8.52
C LEU A 176 7.22 -4.89 7.39
N ILE A 177 7.68 -4.77 6.14
CA ILE A 177 7.10 -5.49 5.00
C ILE A 177 7.20 -6.99 5.22
N ALA A 178 8.39 -7.53 5.50
CA ALA A 178 8.58 -8.97 5.72
C ALA A 178 7.71 -9.52 6.87
N LYS A 179 7.57 -8.76 7.96
CA LYS A 179 6.71 -9.12 9.10
C LYS A 179 5.23 -9.14 8.73
N ALA A 180 4.80 -8.22 7.86
CA ALA A 180 3.43 -8.12 7.37
C ALA A 180 3.13 -9.21 6.33
N SER A 181 4.10 -9.53 5.47
CA SER A 181 4.00 -10.58 4.47
C SER A 181 3.58 -11.91 5.09
N HIS A 182 2.69 -12.62 4.41
CA HIS A 182 2.22 -13.92 4.90
C HIS A 182 3.08 -15.04 4.36
N LYS A 183 3.32 -15.09 3.04
CA LYS A 183 4.02 -16.21 2.40
C LYS A 183 5.24 -15.79 1.59
N GLN A 184 5.20 -14.62 0.98
CA GLN A 184 6.16 -14.26 -0.05
C GLN A 184 6.70 -12.84 0.17
N VAL A 185 8.02 -12.73 0.00
CA VAL A 185 8.76 -11.47 -0.02
C VAL A 185 9.55 -11.44 -1.32
N PHE A 186 9.55 -10.28 -1.97
CA PHE A 186 10.20 -10.04 -3.26
C PHE A 186 11.18 -8.89 -3.12
N ALA A 187 12.36 -9.03 -3.73
CA ALA A 187 13.34 -7.95 -3.81
C ALA A 187 14.03 -7.97 -5.16
N GLN A 188 14.73 -6.87 -5.47
CA GLN A 188 15.51 -6.73 -6.71
C GLN A 188 16.76 -7.60 -6.72
N SER A 189 17.32 -7.95 -5.55
CA SER A 189 18.55 -8.73 -5.45
C SER A 189 18.47 -9.80 -4.35
N PRO A 190 19.21 -10.92 -4.50
CA PRO A 190 19.30 -11.93 -3.45
C PRO A 190 19.83 -11.37 -2.12
N THR A 191 20.77 -10.43 -2.18
CA THR A 191 21.35 -9.79 -0.99
C THR A 191 20.31 -9.06 -0.15
N ALA A 192 19.32 -8.41 -0.78
CA ALA A 192 18.22 -7.76 -0.06
C ALA A 192 17.24 -8.75 0.58
N LEU A 193 17.18 -10.01 0.13
CA LEU A 193 16.34 -11.07 0.69
C LEU A 193 17.00 -11.86 1.81
N GLN A 194 18.34 -11.94 1.84
CA GLN A 194 19.11 -12.72 2.82
C GLN A 194 18.59 -12.59 4.27
N PRO A 195 18.27 -11.39 4.79
CA PRO A 195 17.78 -11.25 6.17
C PRO A 195 16.43 -11.92 6.46
N PHE A 196 15.65 -12.26 5.42
CA PHE A 196 14.25 -12.68 5.54
C PHE A 196 14.00 -14.15 5.15
N ILE A 197 15.02 -14.87 4.66
CA ILE A 197 14.90 -16.27 4.21
C ILE A 197 14.35 -17.19 5.32
N HIS A 198 14.71 -16.93 6.58
CA HIS A 198 14.28 -17.74 7.73
C HIS A 198 12.99 -17.24 8.41
N GLN A 199 12.36 -16.17 7.90
CA GLN A 199 11.16 -15.57 8.53
C GLN A 199 9.84 -16.08 7.95
N ALA A 200 9.87 -17.06 7.05
CA ALA A 200 8.67 -17.66 6.48
C ALA A 200 7.84 -18.34 7.59
N LYS A 201 6.70 -17.72 7.94
CA LYS A 201 5.73 -18.29 8.87
C LYS A 201 5.09 -19.51 8.21
N THR A 202 5.31 -20.69 8.80
CA THR A 202 4.65 -21.96 8.45
C THR A 202 3.14 -21.87 8.60
#